data_AF-A0A525J7Z4-F1
#
_entry.id   AF-A0A525J7Z4-F1
#
_cell.length_a   1.000
_cell.length_b   1.000
_cell.length_c   1.000
_cell.angle_alpha   90.00
_cell.angle_beta   90.00
_cell.angle_gamma   90.00
#
_symmetry.space_group_name_H-M   'P 1'
#
loop_
_entity.id
_entity.type
_entity.pdbx_description
1 polymer ?
#
loop_
_entity_poly.entity_id
_entity_poly.type
_entity_poly.pdbx_seq_one_letter_code
_entity_poly.pdbx_strand_id
1 'polypeptide(L)' 'MGCKERCQSLNRHDLAQAGERVHVHLFVRPTKKTGSNPTPFVYCGQVDFVSWKGDGPISITWRLREAVPPSLHGVLGVP' A
#
# COMPACT_ATOMS: atom_id res chain seq x y z
N MET A 1 -8.54 -12.99 -16.51
CA MET A 1 -7.10 -12.94 -16.20
C MET A 1 -6.91 -12.16 -14.91
N GLY A 2 -6.98 -12.85 -13.77
CA GLY A 2 -6.81 -12.23 -12.45
C GLY A 2 -5.33 -12.03 -12.18
N CYS A 3 -4.90 -10.78 -12.04
CA CYS A 3 -3.60 -10.47 -11.48
C CYS A 3 -3.65 -10.96 -10.01
N LYS A 4 -3.07 -12.13 -9.74
CA LYS A 4 -2.83 -12.62 -8.38
C LYS A 4 -1.71 -11.76 -7.79
N GLU A 5 -2.03 -10.51 -7.48
CA GLU A 5 -1.31 -9.76 -6.47
C GLU A 5 -1.42 -10.61 -5.21
N ARG A 6 -0.30 -11.23 -4.82
CA ARG A 6 -0.21 -12.11 -3.66
C ARG A 6 -0.34 -11.24 -2.41
N CYS A 7 -1.56 -10.77 -2.13
CA CYS A 7 -1.93 -10.10 -0.91
C CYS A 7 -1.89 -11.18 0.16
N GLN A 8 -0.72 -11.38 0.77
CA GLN A 8 -0.63 -12.20 1.97
C GLN A 8 -1.62 -11.58 2.97
N SER A 9 -2.60 -12.37 3.40
CA SER A 9 -3.56 -11.91 4.41
C SER A 9 -2.79 -11.47 5.63
N LEU A 10 -2.67 -10.16 5.83
CA LEU A 10 -2.11 -9.58 7.05
C LEU A 10 -3.15 -9.77 8.14
N ASN A 11 -2.84 -10.62 9.11
CA ASN A 11 -3.68 -10.82 10.27
C ASN A 11 -3.41 -9.72 11.30
N ARG A 12 -4.32 -9.60 12.27
CA ARG A 12 -4.19 -8.71 13.43
C ARG A 12 -2.84 -8.86 14.14
N HIS A 13 -2.31 -10.08 14.21
CA HIS A 13 -0.98 -10.34 14.79
C HIS A 13 0.13 -9.69 13.96
N ASP A 14 0.14 -9.89 12.64
CA ASP A 14 1.19 -9.36 11.75
C ASP A 14 1.27 -7.83 11.78
N LEU A 15 0.10 -7.16 11.89
CA LEU A 15 0.03 -5.70 12.04
C LEU A 15 0.70 -5.20 13.32
N ALA A 16 0.60 -5.96 14.42
CA ALA A 16 1.23 -5.61 15.69
C ALA A 16 2.76 -5.76 15.66
N GLN A 17 3.33 -6.51 14.70
CA GLN A 17 4.79 -6.69 14.55
C GLN A 17 5.36 -5.99 13.30
N ALA A 18 4.55 -5.20 12.60
CA ALA A 18 4.97 -4.45 11.43
C ALA A 18 5.98 -3.36 11.83
N GLY A 19 7.22 -3.49 11.33
CA GLY A 19 8.35 -2.63 11.67
C GLY A 19 9.57 -3.39 12.18
N GLU A 20 9.38 -4.41 13.03
CA GLU A 20 10.48 -5.19 13.63
C GLU A 20 10.67 -6.58 13.00
N ARG A 21 9.57 -7.25 12.62
CA ARG A 21 9.62 -8.60 12.03
C ARG A 21 8.94 -8.70 10.67
N VAL A 22 7.99 -7.80 10.40
CA VAL A 22 7.28 -7.74 9.12
C VAL A 22 7.61 -6.42 8.44
N HIS A 23 8.20 -6.52 7.25
CA HIS A 23 8.46 -5.37 6.38
C HIS A 23 7.31 -5.23 5.39
N VAL A 24 6.57 -4.13 5.49
CA VAL A 24 5.43 -3.84 4.62
C VAL A 24 5.87 -2.85 3.54
N HIS A 25 5.64 -3.23 2.29
CA HIS A 25 6.01 -2.47 1.10
C HIS A 25 4.76 -1.97 0.38
N LEU A 26 4.72 -0.67 0.08
CA LEU A 26 3.55 -0.04 -0.54
C LEU A 26 3.67 0.00 -2.06
N PHE A 27 2.66 -0.58 -2.73
CA PHE A 27 2.47 -0.52 -4.17
C PHE A 27 1.13 0.15 -4.48
N VAL A 28 1.15 1.26 -5.21
CA VAL A 28 -0.05 2.05 -5.53
C VAL A 28 -0.29 2.03 -7.03
N ARG A 29 -1.56 1.95 -7.44
CA ARG A 29 -1.99 2.31 -8.79
C ARG A 29 -3.12 3.33 -8.69
N PRO A 30 -3.03 4.50 -9.34
CA PRO A 30 -4.05 5.54 -9.22
C PRO A 30 -5.36 5.16 -9.91
N THR A 31 -5.28 4.36 -10.98
CA THR A 31 -6.45 3.88 -11.73
C THR A 31 -6.35 2.37 -11.95
N LYS A 32 -7.49 1.74 -12.23
CA LYS A 32 -7.55 0.30 -12.54
C LYS A 32 -7.00 -0.01 -13.94
N LYS A 33 -7.16 0.92 -14.89
CA LYS A 33 -6.75 0.79 -16.28
C LYS A 33 -6.22 2.11 -16.83
N THR A 34 -5.22 2.00 -17.70
CA THR A 34 -4.76 3.08 -18.57
C THR A 34 -5.11 2.66 -20.01
N GLY A 35 -6.20 3.24 -20.54
CA GLY A 35 -6.78 2.80 -21.80
C GLY A 35 -7.35 1.37 -21.71
N SER A 36 -6.93 0.51 -22.64
CA SER A 36 -7.32 -0.90 -22.66
C SER A 36 -6.49 -1.79 -21.72
N ASN A 37 -5.35 -1.30 -21.24
CA ASN A 37 -4.39 -2.08 -20.45
C ASN A 37 -4.54 -1.83 -18.93
N PRO A 38 -4.25 -2.82 -18.09
CA PRO A 38 -4.16 -2.61 -16.65
C PRO A 38 -3.03 -1.64 -16.30
N THR A 39 -3.29 -0.70 -15.40
CA THR A 39 -2.29 0.26 -14.95
C THR A 39 -1.22 -0.45 -14.13
N PRO A 40 0.08 -0.23 -14.40
CA PRO A 40 1.15 -0.80 -13.59
C PRO A 40 1.12 -0.24 -12.17
N PHE A 41 1.64 -1.02 -11.23
CA PHE A 41 1.87 -0.55 -9.87
C PHE A 41 3.13 0.31 -9.79
N VAL A 42 3.05 1.35 -8.97
CA VAL A 42 4.16 2.20 -8.59
C VAL A 42 4.59 1.82 -7.18
N TYR A 43 5.86 1.44 -7.02
CA TYR A 43 6.44 1.19 -5.71
C TYR A 43 6.74 2.52 -5.02
N CYS A 44 6.20 2.71 -3.81
CA CYS A 44 6.34 3.95 -3.05
C CYS A 44 7.36 3.85 -1.92
N GLY A 45 7.78 2.65 -1.53
CA GLY A 45 8.69 2.43 -0.42
C GLY A 45 8.11 1.56 0.69
N GLN A 46 8.83 1.52 1.81
CA GLN A 46 8.42 0.80 3.01
C GLN A 46 7.51 1.68 3.89
N VAL A 47 6.52 1.05 4.50
CA VAL A 47 5.60 1.71 5.43
C VAL A 47 5.69 1.12 6.83
N ASP A 48 5.42 1.97 7.82
CA ASP A 48 5.22 1.58 9.20
C ASP A 48 3.74 1.56 9.54
N PHE A 49 3.36 0.60 10.39
CA PHE A 49 2.02 0.54 10.93
C PHE A 49 1.80 1.67 11.93
N VAL A 50 0.69 2.39 11.79
CA VAL A 50 0.31 3.45 12.74
C VAL A 50 -0.85 2.98 13.60
N SER A 51 -1.94 2.58 12.95
CA SER A 51 -3.14 2.14 13.64
C SER A 51 -4.07 1.42 12.70
N TRP A 52 -5.09 0.80 13.26
CA TRP A 52 -6.18 0.21 12.51
C TRP A 52 -7.49 0.43 13.26
N LYS A 53 -8.61 0.42 12.53
CA LYS A 53 -9.95 0.61 13.09
C LYS A 53 -10.95 -0.30 12.39
N GLY A 54 -11.99 -0.70 13.12
CA GLY A 54 -13.05 -1.59 12.65
C GLY A 54 -12.78 -3.06 13.01
N ASP A 55 -13.84 -3.86 13.12
CA ASP A 55 -13.78 -5.31 13.37
C ASP A 55 -14.22 -6.12 12.14
N GLY A 56 -14.54 -5.45 11.03
CA GLY A 56 -14.87 -6.04 9.73
C GLY A 56 -15.88 -5.19 8.94
N PRO A 57 -15.46 -4.49 7.85
CA PRO A 57 -14.12 -4.38 7.28
C PRO A 57 -13.17 -3.53 8.14
N ILE A 58 -11.87 -3.88 8.14
CA ILE A 58 -10.83 -3.13 8.83
C ILE A 58 -10.27 -2.02 7.93
N SER A 59 -10.01 -0.85 8.50
CA SER A 59 -9.26 0.25 7.88
C SER A 59 -7.92 0.37 8.58
N ILE A 60 -6.83 0.33 7.82
CA ILE A 60 -5.47 0.42 8.36
C ILE A 60 -4.84 1.75 7.94
N THR A 61 -4.24 2.45 8.90
CA THR A 61 -3.44 3.65 8.68
C THR A 61 -1.97 3.26 8.65
N TRP A 62 -1.32 3.54 7.52
CA TRP A 62 0.10 3.31 7.29
C TRP A 62 0.83 4.66 7.20
N ARG A 63 2.07 4.70 7.66
CA ARG A 63 2.98 5.84 7.47
C ARG A 63 4.09 5.44 6.52
N LEU A 64 4.27 6.19 5.43
CA LEU A 64 5.42 5.98 4.55
C LEU A 64 6.69 6.46 5.27
N ARG A 65 7.74 5.62 5.29
CA ARG A 65 9.02 5.95 5.96
C ARG A 65 9.72 7.13 5.31
N GLU A 66 9.67 7.17 3.99
CA GLU A 66 10.21 8.25 3.18
C GLU A 66 9.08 9.05 2.55
N ALA A 67 9.28 10.34 2.31
CA ALA A 67 8.29 11.13 1.59
C ALA A 67 8.11 10.58 0.17
N VAL A 68 6.90 10.70 -0.38
CA VAL A 68 6.67 10.32 -1.78
C VAL A 68 7.62 11.13 -2.67
N PRO A 69 8.37 10.50 -3.58
CA PRO A 69 9.24 11.21 -4.51
C PRO A 69 8.47 12.26 -5.32
N PRO A 70 9.03 13.48 -5.54
CA PRO A 70 8.35 14.54 -6.29
C PRO A 70 7.89 14.12 -7.70
N SER A 71 8.62 13.22 -8.34
CA SER A 71 8.28 12.67 -9.66
C SER A 71 6.95 11.89 -9.67
N LEU A 72 6.49 11.42 -8.51
CA LEU A 72 5.26 10.64 -8.37
C LEU A 72 4.07 11.48 -7.90
N HIS A 73 4.28 12.74 -7.48
CA HIS A 73 3.20 13.57 -6.91
C HIS A 73 2.05 13.78 -7.90
N GLY A 74 2.35 14.12 -9.16
CA GLY A 74 1.34 14.30 -10.19
C GLY A 74 0.57 13.01 -10.55
N VAL A 75 1.24 11.85 -10.46
CA VAL A 75 0.62 10.55 -10.78
C VAL A 75 -0.27 10.06 -9.63
N LEU A 76 0.15 10.32 -8.39
CA LEU A 76 -0.53 9.84 -7.19
C LEU A 76 -1.51 10.87 -6.57
N GLY A 77 -1.54 12.10 -7.09
CA GLY A 77 -2.38 13.17 -6.56
C GLY A 77 -1.95 13.63 -5.16
N VAL A 78 -0.65 13.57 -4.87
CA VAL A 78 -0.09 14.10 -3.62
C VAL A 78 0.01 15.62 -3.74
N PRO A 79 -0.52 16.39 -2.77
CA PRO A 79 -0.50 17.85 -2.80
C PRO A 79 0.91 18.44 -2.66
#